data_AF-A0A540VRY4-F1
#
_entry.id   AF-A0A540VRY4-F1
#
_cell.length_a   1.000
_cell.length_b   1.000
_cell.length_c   1.000
_cell.angle_alpha   90.00
_cell.angle_beta   90.00
_cell.angle_gamma   90.00
#
_symmetry.space_group_name_H-M   'P 1'
#
loop_
_entity.id
_entity.type
_entity.pdbx_description
1 polymer ?
#
loop_
_entity_poly.entity_id
_entity_poly.type
_entity_poly.pdbx_seq_one_letter_code
_entity_poly.pdbx_strand_id
1 'polypeptide(L)'
;MARENDRIDRRIACLRTEHMPATLVSDDGYHCAVWRSGGTLWHEGRAQTMDMVIKVPRQAVNAAEVRVLKREHETLRAALGDIVPQTVFARTLIDGQVSVVAMAPNIRRWFDMANPIHGEQIAPLLAQSPRLREALASFVCQAEAWYQNDRRVIDLYGRDNLIFDRNRHLHYIDSFGVFFHEDLLHVLPDPDAGLAERIRISRLRLNYLSALLEDCHAIHS
;
A
#
# COMPACT_ATOMS: atom_id res chain seq x y z
N MET A 1 10.24 -19.46 -25.57
CA MET A 1 8.85 -19.01 -25.58
C MET A 1 8.69 -18.02 -24.44
N ALA A 2 8.65 -16.72 -24.75
CA ALA A 2 8.37 -15.68 -23.76
C ALA A 2 6.92 -15.86 -23.28
N ARG A 3 6.67 -15.79 -21.97
CA ARG A 3 5.30 -15.87 -21.46
C ARG A 3 4.60 -14.57 -21.86
N GLU A 4 3.30 -14.60 -22.14
CA GLU A 4 2.50 -13.42 -22.52
C GLU A 4 2.56 -12.26 -21.49
N ASN A 5 3.15 -12.47 -20.30
CA ASN A 5 3.21 -11.53 -19.17
C ASN A 5 4.60 -10.94 -18.87
N ASP A 6 5.52 -10.87 -19.85
CA ASP A 6 6.88 -10.35 -19.65
C ASP A 6 7.03 -8.83 -19.91
N ARG A 7 5.92 -8.11 -20.10
CA ARG A 7 5.91 -6.65 -20.32
C ARG A 7 4.62 -6.01 -19.84
N ILE A 8 4.70 -4.73 -19.47
CA ILE A 8 3.52 -3.89 -19.27
C ILE A 8 2.83 -3.70 -20.64
N ASP A 9 1.56 -4.04 -20.71
CA ASP A 9 0.71 -3.95 -21.92
C ASP A 9 0.36 -2.50 -22.29
N ARG A 10 0.34 -1.59 -21.31
CA ARG A 10 0.07 -0.16 -21.50
C ARG A 10 1.31 0.64 -21.91
N ARG A 11 1.15 1.62 -22.80
CA ARG A 11 2.20 2.57 -23.17
C ARG A 11 2.25 3.72 -22.16
N ILE A 12 3.31 3.80 -21.37
CA ILE A 12 3.48 4.81 -20.32
C ILE A 12 4.58 5.78 -20.76
N ALA A 13 4.27 7.04 -21.10
CA ALA A 13 5.21 7.94 -21.77
C ALA A 13 6.53 8.21 -21.01
N CYS A 14 6.53 8.08 -19.68
CA CYS A 14 7.72 8.26 -18.86
C CYS A 14 8.54 6.98 -18.65
N LEU A 15 8.10 5.85 -19.22
CA LEU A 15 8.74 4.53 -19.14
C LEU A 15 8.89 3.96 -20.55
N ARG A 16 10.02 3.33 -20.86
CA ARG A 16 10.20 2.63 -22.14
C ARG A 16 9.58 1.24 -22.07
N THR A 17 8.26 1.17 -21.90
CA THR A 17 7.51 -0.06 -21.64
C THR A 17 7.75 -1.16 -22.67
N GLU A 18 7.99 -0.80 -23.93
CA GLU A 18 8.32 -1.71 -25.03
C GLU A 18 9.69 -2.41 -24.89
N HIS A 19 10.59 -1.86 -24.08
CA HIS A 19 11.95 -2.37 -23.84
C HIS A 19 12.21 -2.69 -22.37
N MET A 20 11.16 -2.67 -21.54
CA MET A 20 11.26 -2.88 -20.10
C MET A 20 10.66 -4.25 -19.74
N PRO A 21 11.51 -5.26 -19.43
CA PRO A 21 11.01 -6.52 -18.90
C PRO A 21 10.23 -6.27 -17.62
N ALA A 22 9.00 -6.76 -17.56
CA ALA A 22 8.14 -6.58 -16.40
C ALA A 22 7.27 -7.80 -16.19
N THR A 23 7.06 -8.22 -14.96
CA THR A 23 6.17 -9.33 -14.60
C THR A 23 4.94 -8.77 -13.91
N LEU A 24 3.74 -9.15 -14.36
CA LEU A 24 2.51 -8.85 -13.63
C LEU A 24 2.50 -9.61 -12.30
N VAL A 25 2.47 -8.87 -11.19
CA VAL A 25 2.49 -9.46 -9.83
C VAL A 25 1.13 -9.42 -9.18
N SER A 26 0.27 -8.47 -9.57
CA SER A 26 -1.13 -8.44 -9.13
C SER A 26 -1.99 -7.70 -10.15
N ASP A 27 -3.09 -8.32 -10.56
CA ASP A 27 -4.17 -7.68 -11.31
C ASP A 27 -5.55 -7.84 -10.66
N ASP A 28 -5.61 -8.26 -9.40
CA ASP A 28 -6.85 -8.34 -8.63
C ASP A 28 -7.14 -7.04 -7.86
N GLY A 29 -6.18 -6.11 -7.80
CA GLY A 29 -6.31 -4.85 -7.08
C GLY A 29 -7.39 -3.94 -7.69
N TYR A 30 -8.24 -3.35 -6.85
CA TYR A 30 -9.37 -2.52 -7.27
C TYR A 30 -8.92 -1.29 -8.08
N HIS A 31 -7.84 -0.61 -7.64
CA HIS A 31 -7.39 0.66 -8.23
C HIS A 31 -6.34 0.52 -9.35
N CYS A 32 -5.49 -0.50 -9.29
CA CYS A 32 -4.33 -0.61 -10.18
C CYS A 32 -3.93 -2.05 -10.49
N ALA A 33 -3.22 -2.22 -11.60
CA ALA A 33 -2.39 -3.39 -11.86
C ALA A 33 -0.97 -3.10 -11.35
N VAL A 34 -0.31 -4.12 -10.78
CA VAL A 34 1.01 -4.02 -10.18
C VAL A 34 1.99 -4.87 -10.97
N TRP A 35 2.97 -4.21 -11.56
CA TRP A 35 4.04 -4.83 -12.34
C TRP A 35 5.35 -4.77 -11.58
N ARG A 36 6.14 -5.83 -11.59
CA ARG A 36 7.50 -5.82 -11.05
C ARG A 36 8.49 -5.73 -12.20
N SER A 37 9.47 -4.85 -12.06
CA SER A 37 10.53 -4.68 -13.04
C SER A 37 11.84 -4.33 -12.34
N GLY A 38 12.97 -4.74 -12.93
CA GLY A 38 14.26 -4.19 -12.56
C GLY A 38 14.49 -2.89 -13.34
N GLY A 39 14.97 -1.85 -12.68
CA GLY A 39 15.25 -0.58 -13.37
C GLY A 39 16.21 0.31 -12.59
N THR A 40 16.56 1.43 -13.19
CA THR A 40 17.36 2.47 -12.55
C THR A 40 16.50 3.71 -12.36
N LEU A 41 16.23 4.10 -11.12
CA LEU A 41 15.63 5.40 -10.83
C LEU A 41 16.72 6.44 -10.62
N TRP A 42 16.48 7.63 -11.16
CA TRP A 42 17.32 8.79 -10.92
C TRP A 42 16.65 9.65 -9.85
N HIS A 43 17.31 9.79 -8.70
CA HIS A 43 16.85 10.63 -7.59
C HIS A 43 18.02 11.47 -7.08
N GLU A 44 17.83 12.78 -6.95
CA GLU A 44 18.86 13.74 -6.49
C GLU A 44 20.22 13.59 -7.20
N GLY A 45 20.19 13.34 -8.52
CA GLY A 45 21.40 13.19 -9.34
C GLY A 45 22.12 11.84 -9.19
N ARG A 46 21.57 10.90 -8.42
CA ARG A 46 22.12 9.54 -8.28
C ARG A 46 21.23 8.53 -9.00
N ALA A 47 21.88 7.70 -9.81
CA ALA A 47 21.26 6.54 -10.43
C ALA A 47 21.27 5.37 -9.43
N GLN A 48 20.10 4.87 -9.08
CA GLN A 48 19.96 3.70 -8.21
C GLN A 48 19.28 2.57 -8.97
N THR A 49 20.02 1.48 -9.21
CA THR A 49 19.44 0.22 -9.69
C THR A 49 18.60 -0.40 -8.59
N MET A 50 17.36 -0.71 -8.89
CA MET A 50 16.42 -1.27 -7.95
C MET A 50 15.47 -2.26 -8.60
N ASP A 51 15.10 -3.26 -7.82
CA ASP A 51 13.93 -4.09 -8.05
C ASP A 51 12.71 -3.30 -7.56
N MET A 52 11.83 -2.90 -8.48
CA MET A 52 10.70 -2.01 -8.20
C MET A 52 9.37 -2.65 -8.58
N VAL A 53 8.32 -2.15 -7.92
CA VAL A 53 6.94 -2.30 -8.37
C VAL A 53 6.48 -1.02 -9.04
N ILE A 54 5.74 -1.16 -10.14
CA ILE A 54 5.15 -0.11 -10.94
C ILE A 54 3.65 -0.35 -10.90
N LYS A 55 2.93 0.53 -10.21
CA LYS A 55 1.48 0.50 -10.10
C LYS A 55 0.88 1.38 -11.18
N VAL A 56 0.09 0.76 -12.04
CA VAL A 56 -0.56 1.38 -13.18
C VAL A 56 -2.06 1.42 -12.91
N PRO A 57 -2.69 2.61 -12.80
CA PRO A 57 -4.11 2.70 -12.49
C PRO A 57 -4.94 2.10 -13.63
N ARG A 58 -6.06 1.46 -13.28
CA ARG A 58 -6.96 0.85 -14.26
C ARG A 58 -7.64 1.90 -15.13
N GLN A 59 -7.99 3.03 -14.51
CA GLN A 59 -8.62 4.18 -15.15
C GLN A 59 -7.65 5.36 -15.16
N ALA A 60 -7.80 6.26 -16.14
CA ALA A 60 -7.01 7.48 -16.18
C ALA A 60 -7.36 8.36 -14.97
N VAL A 61 -6.33 8.83 -14.27
CA VAL A 61 -6.47 9.63 -13.05
C VAL A 61 -6.23 11.09 -13.39
N ASN A 62 -7.22 11.94 -13.14
CA ASN A 62 -7.12 13.34 -13.51
C ASN A 62 -6.16 14.13 -12.60
N ALA A 63 -5.79 15.34 -12.99
CA ALA A 63 -4.78 16.11 -12.26
C ALA A 63 -5.18 16.47 -10.82
N ALA A 64 -6.47 16.60 -10.52
CA ALA A 64 -6.95 16.86 -9.16
C ALA A 64 -6.82 15.62 -8.28
N GLU A 65 -7.25 14.47 -8.78
CA GLU A 65 -7.11 13.18 -8.11
C GLU A 65 -5.64 12.82 -7.85
N VAL A 66 -4.75 13.05 -8.82
CA VAL A 66 -3.30 12.85 -8.61
C VAL A 66 -2.76 13.66 -7.44
N ARG A 67 -3.21 14.92 -7.27
CA ARG A 67 -2.80 15.75 -6.14
C ARG A 67 -3.30 15.20 -4.81
N VAL A 68 -4.54 14.69 -4.78
CA VAL A 68 -5.11 14.05 -3.58
C VAL A 68 -4.34 12.80 -3.22
N LEU A 69 -4.15 11.86 -4.16
CA LEU A 69 -3.43 10.62 -3.96
C LEU A 69 -2.00 10.85 -3.45
N LYS A 70 -1.29 11.78 -4.08
CA LYS A 70 0.07 12.16 -3.66
C LYS A 70 0.07 12.72 -2.24
N ARG A 71 -0.85 13.63 -1.92
CA ARG A 71 -0.97 14.24 -0.58
C ARG A 71 -1.30 13.21 0.49
N GLU A 72 -2.23 12.29 0.22
CA GLU A 72 -2.59 11.23 1.15
C GLU A 72 -1.40 10.30 1.42
N HIS A 73 -0.68 9.89 0.36
CA HIS A 73 0.53 9.09 0.52
C HIS A 73 1.64 9.83 1.26
N GLU A 74 1.85 11.12 0.98
CA GLU A 74 2.81 11.96 1.71
C GLU A 74 2.44 12.09 3.20
N THR A 75 1.15 12.24 3.51
CA THR A 75 0.63 12.27 4.89
C THR A 75 0.90 10.94 5.60
N LEU A 76 0.63 9.83 4.91
CA LEU A 76 0.86 8.48 5.41
C LEU A 76 2.36 8.25 5.71
N ARG A 77 3.25 8.58 4.76
CA ARG A 77 4.71 8.47 4.92
C ARG A 77 5.25 9.40 6.01
N ALA A 78 4.74 10.62 6.12
CA ALA A 78 5.18 11.56 7.15
C ALA A 78 4.86 11.07 8.56
N ALA A 79 3.72 10.41 8.75
CA ALA A 79 3.30 9.91 10.05
C ALA A 79 3.93 8.55 10.41
N LEU A 80 4.05 7.64 9.43
CA LEU A 80 4.48 6.26 9.65
C LEU A 80 5.95 5.99 9.30
N GLY A 81 6.65 6.97 8.73
CA GLY A 81 8.06 6.88 8.40
C GLY A 81 8.39 5.68 7.51
N ASP A 82 9.36 4.88 7.93
CA ASP A 82 9.88 3.75 7.15
C ASP A 82 8.90 2.58 6.97
N ILE A 83 7.76 2.57 7.67
CA ILE A 83 6.70 1.60 7.43
C ILE A 83 6.10 1.78 6.03
N VAL A 84 6.07 2.98 5.48
CA VAL A 84 5.49 3.22 4.15
C VAL A 84 6.62 3.31 3.13
N PRO A 85 6.81 2.41 2.17
CA PRO A 85 7.93 2.49 1.23
C PRO A 85 8.01 3.85 0.52
N GLN A 86 9.23 4.30 0.23
CA GLN A 86 9.43 5.50 -0.60
C GLN A 86 8.80 5.26 -1.98
N THR A 87 7.79 6.07 -2.31
CA THR A 87 7.03 5.94 -3.55
C THR A 87 7.16 7.20 -4.38
N VAL A 88 7.50 7.04 -5.66
CA VAL A 88 7.57 8.10 -6.64
C VAL A 88 6.28 8.10 -7.46
N PHE A 89 5.54 9.22 -7.41
CA PHE A 89 4.40 9.45 -8.29
C PHE A 89 4.86 10.24 -9.52
N ALA A 90 4.77 9.64 -10.70
CA ALA A 90 5.11 10.28 -11.96
C ALA A 90 3.84 10.58 -12.77
N ARG A 91 3.50 11.87 -12.89
CA ARG A 91 2.45 12.32 -13.80
C ARG A 91 2.92 12.11 -15.24
N THR A 92 2.10 11.44 -16.04
CA THR A 92 2.51 10.94 -17.35
C THR A 92 1.31 10.78 -18.29
N LEU A 93 1.56 10.32 -19.51
CA LEU A 93 0.53 9.83 -20.42
C LEU A 93 0.52 8.30 -20.39
N ILE A 94 -0.64 7.70 -20.16
CA ILE A 94 -0.87 6.26 -20.28
C ILE A 94 -1.83 6.06 -21.45
N ASP A 95 -1.37 5.39 -22.51
CA ASP A 95 -2.10 5.22 -23.77
C ASP A 95 -2.66 6.55 -24.33
N GLY A 96 -1.87 7.62 -24.20
CA GLY A 96 -2.22 8.97 -24.66
C GLY A 96 -3.11 9.78 -23.72
N GLN A 97 -3.60 9.20 -22.61
CA GLN A 97 -4.41 9.91 -21.62
C GLN A 97 -3.56 10.37 -20.43
N VAL A 98 -3.79 11.58 -19.96
CA VAL A 98 -3.13 12.11 -18.74
C VAL A 98 -3.52 11.23 -17.55
N SER A 99 -2.50 10.72 -16.86
CA SER A 99 -2.67 9.89 -15.67
C SER A 99 -1.41 9.96 -14.79
N VAL A 100 -1.25 9.00 -13.88
CA VAL A 100 -0.10 8.85 -12.99
C VAL A 100 0.31 7.39 -12.89
N VAL A 101 1.60 7.15 -12.67
CA VAL A 101 2.11 5.85 -12.20
C VAL A 101 2.78 6.03 -10.85
N ALA A 102 2.65 5.05 -9.97
CA ALA A 102 3.36 5.01 -8.70
C ALA A 102 4.45 3.93 -8.76
N MET A 103 5.68 4.29 -8.39
CA MET A 103 6.83 3.38 -8.40
C MET A 103 7.42 3.30 -7.00
N ALA A 104 7.62 2.09 -6.50
CA ALA A 104 8.15 1.85 -5.16
C ALA A 104 9.11 0.65 -5.16
N PRO A 105 10.00 0.52 -4.17
CA PRO A 105 10.80 -0.69 -3.99
C PRO A 105 9.93 -1.94 -3.90
N ASN A 106 10.38 -3.03 -4.53
CA ASN A 106 9.71 -4.31 -4.39
C ASN A 106 10.00 -4.91 -3.01
N ILE A 107 8.97 -5.00 -2.16
CA ILE A 107 9.06 -5.62 -0.83
C ILE A 107 8.82 -7.13 -0.95
N ARG A 108 9.77 -7.93 -0.46
CA ARG A 108 9.66 -9.40 -0.42
C ARG A 108 8.71 -9.82 0.70
N ARG A 109 7.45 -10.02 0.33
CA ARG A 109 6.38 -10.43 1.24
C ARG A 109 6.72 -11.72 1.97
N TRP A 110 6.46 -11.74 3.28
CA TRP A 110 6.47 -12.97 4.07
C TRP A 110 5.07 -13.28 4.57
N PHE A 111 4.43 -12.37 5.30
CA PHE A 111 3.05 -12.49 5.76
C PHE A 111 2.31 -11.15 5.71
N ASP A 112 1.00 -11.20 5.45
CA ASP A 112 0.10 -10.07 5.66
C ASP A 112 -0.28 -10.00 7.14
N MET A 113 0.24 -8.99 7.83
CA MET A 113 0.02 -8.77 9.25
C MET A 113 -1.45 -8.51 9.57
N ALA A 114 -2.20 -7.92 8.64
CA ALA A 114 -3.60 -7.58 8.85
C ALA A 114 -4.55 -8.78 8.61
N ASN A 115 -4.02 -9.94 8.21
CA ASN A 115 -4.81 -11.15 7.99
C ASN A 115 -4.76 -12.07 9.24
N PRO A 116 -5.90 -12.27 9.95
CA PRO A 116 -5.95 -13.08 11.16
C PRO A 116 -5.51 -14.54 11.00
N ILE A 117 -5.55 -15.08 9.78
CA ILE A 117 -5.10 -16.45 9.49
C ILE A 117 -3.61 -16.65 9.85
N HIS A 118 -2.82 -15.58 9.86
CA HIS A 118 -1.39 -15.64 10.21
C HIS A 118 -1.12 -15.39 11.70
N GLY A 119 -2.14 -15.23 12.55
CA GLY A 119 -1.99 -14.83 13.96
C GLY A 119 -1.05 -15.73 14.77
N GLU A 120 -1.19 -17.04 14.66
CA GLU A 120 -0.32 -18.01 15.36
C GLU A 120 1.17 -17.89 14.95
N GLN A 121 1.43 -17.45 13.72
CA GLN A 121 2.78 -17.25 13.19
C GLN A 121 3.35 -15.88 13.60
N ILE A 122 2.47 -14.88 13.73
CA ILE A 122 2.83 -13.49 14.07
C ILE A 122 3.11 -13.33 15.57
N ALA A 123 2.31 -13.95 16.44
CA ALA A 123 2.45 -13.84 17.90
C ALA A 123 3.89 -14.09 18.42
N PRO A 124 4.59 -15.20 18.07
CA PRO A 124 5.95 -15.41 18.53
C PRO A 124 6.94 -14.38 17.97
N LEU A 125 6.71 -13.85 16.76
CA LEU A 125 7.55 -12.82 16.16
C LEU A 125 7.40 -11.49 16.91
N LEU A 126 6.18 -11.12 17.30
CA LEU A 126 5.91 -9.96 18.14
C LEU A 126 6.55 -10.11 19.52
N ALA A 127 6.45 -11.28 20.16
CA ALA A 127 7.09 -11.52 21.46
C ALA A 127 8.62 -11.36 21.40
N GLN A 128 9.25 -11.78 20.29
CA GLN A 128 10.70 -11.76 20.13
C GLN A 128 11.28 -10.44 19.58
N SER A 129 10.44 -9.51 19.09
CA SER A 129 10.90 -8.32 18.37
C SER A 129 10.27 -7.04 18.95
N PRO A 130 10.96 -6.34 19.88
CA PRO A 130 10.53 -5.04 20.39
C PRO A 130 10.31 -4.02 19.26
N ARG A 131 11.22 -4.01 18.27
CA ARG A 131 11.11 -3.15 17.09
C ARG A 131 9.82 -3.39 16.30
N LEU A 132 9.40 -4.64 16.13
CA LEU A 132 8.15 -4.95 15.42
C LEU A 132 6.94 -4.49 16.25
N ARG A 133 6.95 -4.70 17.56
CA ARG A 133 5.88 -4.22 18.45
C ARG A 133 5.76 -2.71 18.40
N GLU A 134 6.88 -1.98 18.47
CA GLU A 134 6.90 -0.51 18.37
C GLU A 134 6.37 -0.03 17.01
N ALA A 135 6.82 -0.65 15.90
CA ALA A 135 6.33 -0.29 14.56
C ALA A 135 4.83 -0.57 14.41
N LEU A 136 4.35 -1.72 14.90
CA LEU A 136 2.93 -2.07 14.85
C LEU A 136 2.09 -1.17 15.75
N ALA A 137 2.56 -0.86 16.96
CA ALA A 137 1.89 0.05 17.88
C ALA A 137 1.79 1.47 17.30
N SER A 138 2.87 1.97 16.67
CA SER A 138 2.87 3.24 15.96
C SER A 138 1.85 3.23 14.81
N PHE A 139 1.83 2.16 14.00
CA PHE A 139 0.87 1.99 12.92
C PHE A 139 -0.58 2.02 13.42
N VAL A 140 -0.90 1.22 14.44
CA VAL A 140 -2.25 1.13 15.02
C VAL A 140 -2.69 2.46 15.63
N CYS A 141 -1.83 3.09 16.43
CA CYS A 141 -2.10 4.36 17.08
C CYS A 141 -2.41 5.45 16.06
N GLN A 142 -1.60 5.55 15.00
CA GLN A 142 -1.79 6.54 13.96
C GLN A 142 -3.05 6.28 13.12
N ALA A 143 -3.33 5.00 12.82
CA ALA A 143 -4.55 4.60 12.11
C ALA A 143 -5.82 4.96 12.91
N GLU A 144 -5.81 4.74 14.22
CA GLU A 144 -6.92 5.13 15.09
C GLU A 144 -7.05 6.65 15.18
N ALA A 145 -5.93 7.37 15.29
CA ALA A 145 -5.94 8.84 15.32
C ALA A 145 -6.57 9.45 14.05
N TRP A 146 -6.29 8.90 12.86
CA TRP A 146 -6.92 9.36 11.62
C TRP A 146 -8.44 9.10 11.61
N TYR A 147 -8.89 7.97 12.15
CA TYR A 147 -10.30 7.67 12.24
C TYR A 147 -11.03 8.61 13.20
N GLN A 148 -10.47 8.82 14.39
CA GLN A 148 -11.11 9.64 15.44
C GLN A 148 -11.17 11.13 15.07
N ASN A 149 -10.12 11.65 14.44
CA ASN A 149 -10.05 13.09 14.12
C ASN A 149 -10.74 13.44 12.80
N ASP A 150 -10.64 12.57 11.79
CA ASP A 150 -11.01 12.91 10.42
C ASP A 150 -11.93 11.89 9.74
N ARG A 151 -12.39 10.84 10.45
CA ARG A 151 -13.17 9.74 9.86
C ARG A 151 -12.47 9.05 8.69
N ARG A 152 -11.14 9.14 8.66
CA ARG A 152 -10.27 8.48 7.69
C ARG A 152 -9.89 7.09 8.18
N VAL A 153 -10.31 6.07 7.44
CA VAL A 153 -10.02 4.67 7.72
C VAL A 153 -8.92 4.21 6.77
N ILE A 154 -7.76 3.82 7.29
CA ILE A 154 -6.68 3.26 6.46
C ILE A 154 -7.15 1.99 5.73
N ASP A 155 -6.80 1.85 4.44
CA ASP A 155 -7.20 0.68 3.67
C ASP A 155 -6.40 -0.55 4.12
N LEU A 156 -7.09 -1.38 4.91
CA LEU A 156 -6.67 -2.73 5.27
C LEU A 156 -7.60 -3.76 4.65
N TYR A 157 -8.51 -3.42 3.74
CA TYR A 157 -9.40 -4.35 3.06
C TYR A 157 -8.63 -5.18 2.02
N GLY A 158 -7.75 -4.51 1.27
CA GLY A 158 -6.84 -5.17 0.33
C GLY A 158 -6.07 -6.32 0.98
N ARG A 159 -5.82 -7.39 0.22
CA ARG A 159 -4.88 -8.44 0.66
C ARG A 159 -3.47 -7.92 0.47
N ASP A 160 -2.57 -8.26 1.38
CA ASP A 160 -1.14 -7.94 1.31
C ASP A 160 -0.82 -6.43 1.43
N ASN A 161 -1.68 -5.64 2.09
CA ASN A 161 -1.42 -4.20 2.27
C ASN A 161 -0.44 -3.91 3.42
N LEU A 162 -0.49 -4.68 4.51
CA LEU A 162 0.41 -4.52 5.67
C LEU A 162 1.32 -5.76 5.79
N ILE A 163 2.51 -5.66 5.25
CA ILE A 163 3.43 -6.78 5.07
C ILE A 163 4.51 -6.80 6.13
N PHE A 164 4.73 -7.96 6.72
CA PHE A 164 6.00 -8.27 7.36
C PHE A 164 6.93 -8.92 6.33
N ASP A 165 8.13 -8.37 6.15
CA ASP A 165 9.12 -8.89 5.21
C ASP A 165 10.08 -9.89 5.86
N ARG A 166 10.90 -10.54 5.02
CA ARG A 166 11.91 -11.51 5.50
C ARG A 166 13.04 -10.88 6.32
N ASN A 167 13.22 -9.57 6.25
CA ASN A 167 14.21 -8.81 7.03
C ASN A 167 13.63 -8.31 8.36
N ARG A 168 12.41 -8.76 8.70
CA ARG A 168 11.68 -8.42 9.92
C ARG A 168 11.25 -6.96 9.99
N HIS A 169 10.94 -6.35 8.86
CA HIS A 169 10.39 -5.00 8.78
C HIS A 169 8.92 -5.03 8.42
N LEU A 170 8.15 -4.13 9.03
CA LEU A 170 6.74 -3.89 8.74
C LEU A 170 6.64 -2.87 7.60
N HIS A 171 5.85 -3.16 6.59
CA HIS A 171 5.65 -2.30 5.42
C HIS A 171 4.16 -2.17 5.09
N TYR A 172 3.63 -0.96 5.03
CA TYR A 172 2.34 -0.68 4.39
C TYR A 172 2.59 -0.33 2.92
N ILE A 173 2.24 -1.24 2.00
CA ILE A 173 2.71 -1.17 0.61
C ILE A 173 1.69 -0.62 -0.37
N ASP A 174 0.51 -0.15 0.07
CA ASP A 174 -0.46 0.46 -0.85
C ASP A 174 -0.11 1.92 -1.19
N SER A 175 -0.54 2.39 -2.37
CA SER A 175 -0.22 3.72 -2.90
C SER A 175 -1.38 4.42 -3.59
N PHE A 176 -2.48 3.71 -3.89
CA PHE A 176 -3.66 4.29 -4.53
C PHE A 176 -4.88 4.04 -3.64
N GLY A 177 -5.52 5.12 -3.15
CA GLY A 177 -6.69 4.98 -2.29
C GLY A 177 -6.37 4.44 -0.89
N VAL A 178 -5.31 4.96 -0.27
CA VAL A 178 -4.81 4.47 1.04
C VAL A 178 -5.76 4.75 2.22
N PHE A 179 -6.78 5.58 1.99
CA PHE A 179 -7.85 5.87 2.94
C PHE A 179 -9.24 5.65 2.32
N PHE A 180 -10.13 5.08 3.12
CA PHE A 180 -11.57 5.23 2.97
C PHE A 180 -12.05 6.38 3.85
N HIS A 181 -12.97 7.18 3.33
CA HIS A 181 -13.53 8.34 4.02
C HIS A 181 -14.98 7.99 4.43
N GLU A 182 -15.20 7.74 5.73
CA GLU A 182 -16.48 7.23 6.25
C GLU A 182 -17.61 8.27 6.12
N ASP A 183 -17.28 9.56 6.17
CA ASP A 183 -18.22 10.67 5.97
C ASP A 183 -18.93 10.61 4.61
N LEU A 184 -18.28 10.07 3.57
CA LEU A 184 -18.88 9.89 2.25
C LEU A 184 -20.11 8.95 2.27
N LEU A 185 -20.22 8.04 3.24
CA LEU A 185 -21.40 7.19 3.41
C LEU A 185 -22.66 7.98 3.77
N HIS A 186 -22.50 9.16 4.36
CA HIS A 186 -23.59 10.00 4.83
C HIS A 186 -23.85 11.22 3.94
N VAL A 187 -22.86 11.64 3.17
CA VAL A 187 -22.93 12.82 2.29
C VAL A 187 -23.47 12.47 0.91
N LEU A 188 -23.19 11.26 0.40
CA LEU A 188 -23.60 10.86 -0.94
C LEU A 188 -25.04 10.27 -0.92
N PRO A 189 -25.91 10.64 -1.87
CA PRO A 189 -27.28 10.12 -1.94
C PRO A 189 -27.33 8.63 -2.30
N ASP A 190 -26.28 8.12 -2.96
CA ASP A 190 -26.09 6.70 -3.28
C ASP A 190 -24.59 6.37 -3.10
N PRO A 191 -24.15 6.05 -1.87
CA PRO A 191 -22.75 5.75 -1.61
C PRO A 191 -22.35 4.43 -2.29
N ASP A 192 -21.08 4.30 -2.65
CA ASP A 192 -20.54 3.05 -3.23
C ASP A 192 -20.94 1.85 -2.35
N ALA A 193 -21.67 0.91 -2.94
CA ALA A 193 -22.22 -0.26 -2.28
C ALA A 193 -21.17 -1.10 -1.53
N GLY A 194 -19.91 -1.05 -1.98
CA GLY A 194 -18.80 -1.75 -1.32
C GLY A 194 -18.09 -0.93 -0.23
N LEU A 195 -18.28 0.39 -0.15
CA LEU A 195 -17.49 1.26 0.73
C LEU A 195 -17.72 0.92 2.22
N ALA A 196 -18.96 0.73 2.64
CA ALA A 196 -19.29 0.40 4.02
C ALA A 196 -18.64 -0.92 4.45
N GLU A 197 -18.64 -1.92 3.58
CA GLU A 197 -18.02 -3.22 3.85
C GLU A 197 -16.50 -3.14 3.91
N ARG A 198 -15.86 -2.37 3.00
CA ARG A 198 -14.41 -2.16 3.02
C ARG A 198 -13.96 -1.42 4.28
N ILE A 199 -14.72 -0.41 4.72
CA ILE A 199 -14.51 0.27 6.00
C ILE A 199 -14.63 -0.71 7.16
N ARG A 200 -15.74 -1.48 7.21
CA ARG A 200 -16.00 -2.44 8.28
C ARG A 200 -14.88 -3.48 8.42
N ILE A 201 -14.44 -4.07 7.30
CA ILE A 201 -13.34 -5.05 7.28
C ILE A 201 -12.02 -4.39 7.69
N SER A 202 -11.73 -3.19 7.20
CA SER A 202 -10.49 -2.49 7.56
C SER A 202 -10.43 -2.20 9.07
N ARG A 203 -11.55 -1.77 9.67
CA ARG A 203 -11.67 -1.58 11.12
C ARG A 203 -11.55 -2.90 11.89
N LEU A 204 -12.16 -3.98 11.41
CA LEU A 204 -12.03 -5.31 12.03
C LEU A 204 -10.56 -5.77 12.05
N ARG A 205 -9.85 -5.61 10.92
CA ARG A 205 -8.44 -5.96 10.83
C ARG A 205 -7.56 -5.07 11.71
N LEU A 206 -7.86 -3.78 11.81
CA LEU A 206 -7.17 -2.89 12.76
C LEU A 206 -7.37 -3.33 14.21
N ASN A 207 -8.60 -3.68 14.60
CA ASN A 207 -8.89 -4.19 15.95
C ASN A 207 -8.13 -5.48 16.26
N TYR A 208 -8.02 -6.38 15.28
CA TYR A 208 -7.20 -7.58 15.40
C TYR A 208 -5.71 -7.23 15.64
N LEU A 209 -5.15 -6.27 14.90
CA LEU A 209 -3.78 -5.81 15.11
C LEU A 209 -3.57 -5.22 16.52
N SER A 210 -4.55 -4.46 17.03
CA SER A 210 -4.53 -3.97 18.42
C SER A 210 -4.52 -5.11 19.43
N ALA A 211 -5.38 -6.11 19.26
CA ALA A 211 -5.46 -7.26 20.17
C ALA A 211 -4.13 -8.04 20.22
N LEU A 212 -3.46 -8.21 19.07
CA LEU A 212 -2.13 -8.84 19.02
C LEU A 212 -1.09 -8.12 19.90
N LEU A 213 -1.18 -6.79 20.01
CA LEU A 213 -0.27 -6.00 20.85
C LEU A 213 -0.59 -6.16 22.34
N GLU A 214 -1.88 -6.18 22.70
CA GLU A 214 -2.34 -6.36 24.08
C GLU A 214 -1.93 -7.73 24.64
N ASP A 215 -2.13 -8.80 23.86
CA ASP A 215 -1.74 -10.16 24.24
C ASP A 215 -0.22 -10.27 24.48
N CYS A 216 0.59 -9.54 23.71
CA CYS A 216 2.04 -9.50 23.91
C CYS A 216 2.45 -8.78 25.21
N HIS A 217 1.71 -7.75 25.63
CA HIS A 217 1.97 -7.06 26.90
C HIS A 217 1.60 -7.94 28.10
N ALA A 218 0.54 -8.75 27.99
CA ALA A 218 0.13 -9.69 29.03
C ALA A 218 1.15 -10.83 29.27
N ILE A 219 1.91 -11.23 28.25
CA ILE A 219 2.94 -12.28 28.35
C ILE A 219 4.23 -11.79 29.03
N HIS A 220 4.48 -10.47 29.00
CA HIS A 220 5.70 -9.84 29.52
C HIS A 220 5.48 -9.03 30.81
N SER A 221 4.26 -9.04 31.37
CA SER A 221 3.91 -8.45 32.67
C SER A 221 3.91 -9.53 33.76
#